data_AF-A0A0T6BIR1-F1
#
_entry.id   AF-A0A0T6BIR1-F1
#
_cell.length_a   1.000
_cell.length_b   1.000
_cell.length_c   1.000
_cell.angle_alpha   90.00
_cell.angle_beta   90.00
_cell.angle_gamma   90.00
#
_symmetry.space_group_name_H-M   'P 1'
#
loop_
_entity.id
_entity.type
_entity.pdbx_description
1 polymer ?
#
loop_
_entity_poly.entity_id
_entity_poly.type
_entity_poly.pdbx_seq_one_letter_code
_entity_poly.pdbx_strand_id
1 'polypeptide(L)'
;MRANISDEHIEAIHNKIVIDLCIHALEGKIEKALKAQQEEQIDLYKLKLKELLTERKELNSYLRQRKTKIQEVIICDDMFVEYPYYLKTKEGGIKQGTMRYWKAALKLHMKNKLNGC
;
A
#
# COMPACT_ATOMS: atom_id res chain seq x y z
N MET A 1 7.19 18.01 16.04
CA MET A 1 5.74 18.19 15.84
C MET A 1 5.33 17.44 14.58
N ARG A 2 4.46 16.43 14.67
CA ARG A 2 3.81 15.87 13.48
C ARG A 2 2.99 16.98 12.82
N ALA A 3 3.05 17.11 11.51
CA ALA A 3 2.07 17.90 10.77
C ALA A 3 0.66 17.50 11.25
N ASN A 4 -0.22 18.46 11.56
CA ASN A 4 -1.64 18.20 11.83
C ASN A 4 -2.26 17.46 10.62
N ILE A 5 -2.19 16.14 10.66
CA ILE A 5 -2.75 15.20 9.70
C ILE A 5 -3.63 14.29 10.55
N SER A 6 -4.89 14.12 10.15
CA SER A 6 -5.81 13.26 10.88
C SER A 6 -5.35 11.81 10.87
N ASP A 7 -5.64 11.06 11.93
CA ASP A 7 -5.31 9.64 12.00
C ASP A 7 -5.94 8.86 10.83
N GLU A 8 -7.17 9.22 10.43
CA GLU A 8 -7.83 8.71 9.23
C GLU A 8 -6.97 8.87 7.95
N HIS A 9 -6.26 9.98 7.82
CA HIS A 9 -5.43 10.25 6.65
C HIS A 9 -4.11 9.49 6.69
N ILE A 10 -3.53 9.34 7.89
CA ILE A 10 -2.37 8.46 8.10
C ILE A 10 -2.73 7.01 7.80
N GLU A 11 -3.91 6.57 8.24
CA GLU A 11 -4.43 5.23 7.98
C GLU A 11 -4.70 5.02 6.48
N ALA A 12 -5.17 6.04 5.76
CA ALA A 12 -5.30 5.97 4.30
C ALA A 12 -3.93 5.81 3.60
N ILE A 13 -2.89 6.51 4.07
CA ILE A 13 -1.51 6.35 3.58
C ILE A 13 -1.00 4.93 3.87
N HIS A 14 -1.23 4.44 5.09
CA HIS A 14 -0.85 3.09 5.49
C HIS A 14 -1.50 2.02 4.60
N ASN A 15 -2.83 2.06 4.49
CA ASN A 15 -3.60 1.12 3.68
C ASN A 15 -3.19 1.17 2.22
N LYS A 16 -2.91 2.37 1.69
CA LYS A 16 -2.43 2.53 0.33
C LYS A 16 -1.10 1.79 0.09
N ILE A 17 -0.15 1.92 1.01
CA ILE A 17 1.15 1.23 0.95
C ILE A 17 0.95 -0.28 1.01
N VAL A 18 0.16 -0.77 1.98
CA VAL A 18 -0.09 -2.21 2.15
C VAL A 18 -0.78 -2.81 0.92
N ILE A 19 -1.77 -2.13 0.36
CA ILE A 19 -2.51 -2.61 -0.82
C ILE A 19 -1.61 -2.67 -2.06
N ASP A 20 -0.77 -1.66 -2.30
CA ASP A 20 0.15 -1.68 -3.45
C ASP A 20 1.13 -2.86 -3.34
N LEU A 21 1.62 -3.15 -2.13
CA LEU A 21 2.48 -4.32 -1.89
C LEU A 21 1.72 -5.65 -2.07
N CYS A 22 0.47 -5.73 -1.62
CA CYS A 22 -0.37 -6.92 -1.79
C CYS A 22 -0.68 -7.20 -3.26
N ILE A 23 -0.97 -6.15 -4.05
CA ILE A 23 -1.18 -6.25 -5.49
C ILE A 23 0.07 -6.83 -6.16
N HIS A 24 1.23 -6.23 -5.89
CA HIS A 24 2.50 -6.71 -6.47
C HIS A 24 2.79 -8.18 -6.10
N ALA A 25 2.54 -8.55 -4.84
CA ALA A 25 2.70 -9.93 -4.39
C ALA A 25 1.73 -10.90 -5.09
N LEU A 26 0.46 -10.51 -5.29
CA LEU A 26 -0.53 -11.33 -5.99
C LEU A 26 -0.24 -11.47 -7.49
N GLU A 27 0.20 -10.40 -8.16
CA GLU A 27 0.64 -10.47 -9.56
C GLU A 27 1.75 -11.51 -9.73
N GLY A 28 2.74 -11.52 -8.83
CA GLY A 28 3.80 -12.53 -8.81
C GLY A 28 3.30 -13.95 -8.49
N LYS A 29 2.28 -14.10 -7.63
CA LYS A 29 1.64 -15.40 -7.37
C LYS A 29 0.90 -15.93 -8.60
N ILE A 30 0.16 -15.06 -9.29
CA ILE A 30 -0.55 -15.40 -10.53
C ILE A 30 0.43 -15.86 -11.60
N GLU A 31 1.54 -15.14 -11.79
CA GLU A 31 2.57 -15.51 -12.77
C GLU A 31 3.16 -16.90 -12.47
N LYS A 32 3.42 -17.20 -11.19
CA LYS A 32 3.90 -18.53 -10.77
C LYS A 32 2.86 -19.63 -10.99
N ALA A 33 1.60 -19.37 -10.65
CA ALA A 33 0.51 -20.33 -10.85
C ALA A 33 0.23 -20.60 -12.33
N LEU A 34 0.36 -19.58 -13.20
CA LEU A 34 0.30 -19.73 -14.66
C LEU A 34 1.39 -20.67 -15.17
N LYS A 35 2.63 -20.49 -14.71
CA LYS A 35 3.76 -21.38 -15.06
C LYS A 35 3.56 -22.81 -14.57
N ALA A 36 2.90 -22.98 -13.42
CA ALA A 36 2.59 -24.27 -12.82
C ALA A 36 1.27 -24.90 -13.29
N GLN A 37 0.52 -24.24 -14.19
CA GLN A 37 -0.79 -24.68 -14.70
C GLN A 37 -1.83 -24.95 -13.59
N GLN A 38 -1.82 -24.14 -12.52
CA GLN A 38 -2.74 -24.26 -11.38
C GLN A 38 -3.97 -23.36 -11.53
N GLU A 39 -4.88 -23.72 -12.45
CA GLU A 39 -6.02 -22.89 -12.86
C GLU A 39 -6.92 -22.43 -11.71
N GLU A 40 -7.27 -23.33 -10.77
CA GLU A 40 -8.11 -22.99 -9.62
C GLU A 40 -7.48 -21.91 -8.71
N GLN A 41 -6.15 -21.93 -8.54
CA GLN A 41 -5.45 -20.91 -7.76
C GLN A 41 -5.40 -19.57 -8.50
N ILE A 42 -5.27 -19.60 -9.82
CA ILE A 42 -5.23 -18.39 -10.65
C ILE A 42 -6.53 -17.61 -10.50
N ASP A 43 -7.67 -18.30 -10.53
CA ASP A 43 -8.98 -17.66 -10.42
C ASP A 43 -9.20 -17.06 -9.04
N LEU A 44 -8.79 -17.77 -7.97
CA LEU A 44 -8.81 -17.23 -6.61
C LEU A 44 -7.96 -15.95 -6.49
N TYR A 45 -6.72 -15.98 -7.00
CA TYR A 45 -5.83 -14.82 -6.93
C TYR A 45 -6.35 -13.65 -7.78
N LYS A 46 -6.94 -13.89 -8.96
CA LYS A 46 -7.54 -12.86 -9.80
C LYS A 46 -8.73 -12.18 -9.12
N LEU A 47 -9.58 -12.95 -8.45
CA LEU A 47 -10.71 -12.40 -7.69
C LEU A 47 -10.21 -11.47 -6.59
N LYS A 48 -9.22 -11.92 -5.81
CA LYS A 48 -8.61 -11.10 -4.75
C LYS A 48 -7.90 -9.86 -5.30
N LEU A 49 -7.20 -9.99 -6.43
CA LEU A 49 -6.54 -8.87 -7.10
C LEU A 49 -7.56 -7.80 -7.52
N LYS A 50 -8.73 -8.21 -8.04
CA LYS A 50 -9.80 -7.28 -8.42
C LYS A 50 -10.36 -6.49 -7.23
N GLU A 51 -10.52 -7.14 -6.07
CA GLU A 51 -10.92 -6.46 -4.83
C GLU A 51 -9.91 -5.38 -4.44
N LEU A 52 -8.62 -5.74 -4.37
CA LEU A 52 -7.56 -4.82 -3.99
C LEU A 52 -7.40 -3.66 -4.98
N LEU A 53 -7.57 -3.90 -6.27
CA LEU A 53 -7.55 -2.84 -7.29
C LEU A 53 -8.71 -1.85 -7.11
N THR A 54 -9.87 -2.33 -6.68
CA THR A 54 -11.04 -1.48 -6.39
C THR A 54 -10.76 -0.61 -5.17
N GLU A 55 -10.31 -1.20 -4.07
CA GLU A 55 -9.91 -0.45 -2.86
C GLU A 55 -8.78 0.55 -3.14
N ARG A 56 -7.79 0.15 -3.95
CA ARG A 56 -6.68 1.02 -4.38
C ARG A 56 -7.21 2.26 -5.10
N LYS A 57 -8.24 2.11 -5.95
CA LYS A 57 -8.84 3.22 -6.71
C LYS A 57 -9.53 4.22 -5.77
N GLU A 58 -10.25 3.72 -4.78
CA GLU A 58 -10.92 4.55 -3.77
C GLU A 58 -9.90 5.33 -2.92
N LEU A 59 -8.88 4.66 -2.40
CA LEU A 59 -7.79 5.29 -1.65
C LEU A 59 -7.02 6.32 -2.48
N ASN A 60 -6.70 6.00 -3.74
CA ASN A 60 -6.06 6.96 -4.64
C ASN A 60 -6.92 8.21 -4.83
N SER A 61 -8.24 8.05 -4.93
CA SER A 61 -9.16 9.17 -5.10
C SER A 61 -9.19 10.04 -3.85
N TYR A 62 -9.28 9.43 -2.68
CA TYR A 62 -9.19 10.13 -1.38
C TYR A 62 -7.87 10.90 -1.22
N LEU A 63 -6.72 10.23 -1.42
CA LEU A 63 -5.40 10.84 -1.26
C LEU A 63 -5.18 11.97 -2.27
N ARG A 64 -5.69 11.83 -3.51
CA ARG A 64 -5.64 12.88 -4.53
C ARG A 64 -6.47 14.10 -4.15
N GLN A 65 -7.69 13.91 -3.65
CA GLN A 65 -8.54 15.01 -3.17
C GLN A 65 -7.85 15.78 -2.04
N ARG A 66 -7.15 15.05 -1.17
CA ARG A 66 -6.34 15.63 -0.09
C ARG A 66 -4.93 16.03 -0.53
N LYS A 67 -4.62 16.07 -1.83
CA LYS A 67 -3.32 16.51 -2.39
C LYS A 67 -2.11 15.83 -1.75
N THR A 68 -2.24 14.54 -1.46
CA THR A 68 -1.19 13.71 -0.87
C THR A 68 -0.52 12.89 -1.94
N LYS A 69 0.82 12.84 -1.92
CA LYS A 69 1.60 11.91 -2.73
C LYS A 69 2.56 11.15 -1.83
N ILE A 70 2.57 9.82 -2.01
CA ILE A 70 3.53 8.90 -1.40
C ILE A 70 4.67 8.75 -2.42
N GLN A 71 5.91 8.87 -1.95
CA GLN A 71 7.11 8.73 -2.76
C GLN A 71 7.60 7.28 -2.77
N GLU A 72 8.68 7.05 -3.52
CA GLU A 72 9.33 5.76 -3.58
C GLU A 72 9.87 5.34 -2.21
N VAL A 73 9.90 4.02 -1.99
CA VAL A 73 10.38 3.44 -0.75
C VAL A 73 11.88 3.67 -0.58
N ILE A 74 12.29 4.03 0.63
CA ILE A 74 13.68 4.14 1.04
C ILE A 74 13.99 2.93 1.92
N ILE A 75 15.01 2.16 1.55
CA ILE A 75 15.52 1.06 2.38
C ILE A 75 16.52 1.67 3.35
N CYS A 76 16.16 1.72 4.64
CA CYS A 76 17.02 2.29 5.67
C CYS A 76 18.10 1.30 6.08
N ASP A 77 17.70 0.04 6.32
CA ASP A 77 18.56 -1.06 6.76
C ASP A 77 17.90 -2.42 6.44
N ASP A 78 18.48 -3.50 6.95
CA ASP A 78 17.95 -4.86 6.75
C ASP A 78 16.56 -5.06 7.37
N MET A 79 16.19 -4.29 8.39
CA MET A 79 14.94 -4.43 9.13
C MET A 79 13.88 -3.38 8.79
N PHE A 80 14.24 -2.19 8.34
CA PHE A 80 13.34 -1.05 8.19
C PHE A 80 13.24 -0.52 6.76
N VAL A 81 12.04 -0.03 6.43
CA VAL A 81 11.76 0.74 5.21
C VAL A 81 10.97 1.99 5.55
N GLU A 82 11.17 3.04 4.77
CA GLU A 82 10.47 4.30 4.89
C GLU A 82 9.74 4.66 3.61
N TYR A 83 8.52 5.20 3.75
CA TYR A 83 7.73 5.75 2.66
C TYR A 83 7.54 7.24 2.93
N PRO A 84 8.37 8.11 2.33
CA PRO A 84 8.15 9.55 2.40
C PRO A 84 6.83 9.93 1.74
N TYR A 85 6.16 10.91 2.29
CA TYR A 85 4.96 11.47 1.68
C TYR A 85 4.95 12.99 1.85
N TYR A 86 4.25 13.66 0.94
CA TYR A 86 4.00 15.08 1.04
C TYR A 86 2.51 15.40 0.88
N LEU A 87 2.10 16.47 1.54
CA LEU A 87 0.75 17.01 1.56
C LEU A 87 0.81 18.49 1.18
N LYS A 88 0.14 18.87 0.10
CA LYS A 88 0.01 20.30 -0.26
C LYS A 88 -1.11 20.93 0.57
N THR A 89 -0.79 21.97 1.35
CA THR A 89 -1.78 22.71 2.15
C THR A 89 -2.64 23.61 1.27
N LYS A 90 -3.80 24.02 1.79
CA LYS A 90 -4.69 24.97 1.10
C LYS A 90 -4.02 26.34 0.90
N GLU A 91 -3.15 26.73 1.82
CA GLU A 91 -2.40 28.00 1.83
C GLU A 91 -1.16 27.99 0.90
N GLY A 92 -0.95 26.92 0.13
CA GLY A 92 0.16 26.83 -0.83
C GLY A 92 1.47 26.25 -0.28
N GLY A 93 1.53 25.94 1.02
CA GLY A 93 2.67 25.26 1.64
C GLY A 93 2.71 23.75 1.36
N ILE A 94 3.86 23.12 1.62
CA ILE A 94 4.05 21.67 1.54
C ILE A 94 4.42 21.15 2.92
N LYS A 95 3.64 20.21 3.43
CA LYS A 95 3.96 19.43 4.63
C LYS A 95 4.56 18.10 4.20
N GLN A 96 5.64 17.67 4.84
CA GLN A 96 6.32 16.40 4.56
C GLN A 96 6.30 15.52 5.79
N GLY A 97 6.32 14.20 5.58
CA GLY A 97 6.44 13.19 6.63
C GLY A 97 6.90 11.86 6.05
N THR A 98 7.16 10.89 6.92
CA THR A 98 7.59 9.54 6.53
C THR A 98 6.78 8.52 7.31
N MET A 99 6.39 7.43 6.62
CA MET A 99 5.87 6.22 7.26
C MET A 99 7.01 5.21 7.35
N ARG A 100 7.51 4.97 8.57
CA ARG A 100 8.55 3.97 8.82
C ARG A 100 7.91 2.65 9.24
N TYR A 101 8.34 1.56 8.63
CA TYR A 101 7.87 0.21 8.94
C TYR A 101 9.03 -0.70 9.29
N TRP A 102 8.84 -1.51 10.34
CA TRP A 102 9.58 -2.75 10.47
C TRP A 102 9.10 -3.73 9.38
N LYS A 103 10.00 -4.28 8.56
CA LYS A 103 9.67 -5.16 7.44
C LYS A 103 8.82 -6.36 7.86
N ALA A 104 9.07 -6.91 9.06
CA ALA A 104 8.29 -8.04 9.59
C ALA A 104 6.84 -7.63 9.91
N ALA A 105 6.63 -6.46 10.50
CA ALA A 105 5.29 -5.92 10.75
C ALA A 105 4.57 -5.62 9.43
N LEU A 106 5.26 -5.04 8.45
CA LEU A 106 4.69 -4.80 7.12
C LEU A 106 4.24 -6.10 6.45
N LYS A 107 5.05 -7.16 6.54
CA LYS A 107 4.70 -8.50 6.08
C LYS A 107 3.48 -9.07 6.81
N LEU A 108 3.35 -8.82 8.11
CA LEU A 108 2.16 -9.21 8.88
C LEU A 108 0.91 -8.47 8.39
N HIS A 109 0.98 -7.15 8.16
CA HIS A 109 -0.12 -6.38 7.59
C HIS A 109 -0.54 -6.91 6.22
N MET A 110 0.43 -7.21 5.34
CA MET A 110 0.16 -7.83 4.05
C MET A 110 -0.53 -9.19 4.20
N LYS A 111 -0.03 -10.05 5.10
CA LYS A 111 -0.63 -11.36 5.36
C LYS A 111 -2.08 -11.21 5.83
N ASN A 112 -2.33 -10.32 6.78
CA ASN A 112 -3.68 -10.06 7.29
C ASN A 112 -4.61 -9.53 6.21
N LYS A 113 -4.11 -8.66 5.31
CA LYS A 113 -4.88 -8.13 4.19
C LYS A 113 -5.21 -9.19 3.13
N LEU A 114 -4.32 -10.15 2.95
CA LEU A 114 -4.46 -11.27 2.02
C LEU A 114 -5.15 -12.50 2.64
N ASN A 115 -5.49 -12.49 3.93
CA ASN A 115 -6.15 -13.64 4.59
C ASN A 115 -7.41 -14.03 3.80
N GLY A 116 -7.54 -15.33 3.53
CA GLY A 116 -8.56 -15.90 2.64
C GLY A 116 -8.04 -16.33 1.26
N CYS A 117 -6.72 -16.20 0.99
CA CYS A 117 -6.03 -16.70 -0.21
C CYS A 117 -4.69 -17.37 0.12
#